data_AF-A0A0M2P0E6-F1
#
_entry.id   AF-A0A0M2P0E6-F1
#
_cell.length_a   1.000
_cell.length_b   1.000
_cell.length_c   1.000
_cell.angle_alpha   90.00
_cell.angle_beta   90.00
_cell.angle_gamma   90.00
#
_symmetry.space_group_name_H-M   'P 1'
#
loop_
_entity.id
_entity.type
_entity.pdbx_description
1 polymer ?
#
loop_
_entity_poly.entity_id
_entity_poly.type
_entity_poly.pdbx_seq_one_letter_code
_entity_poly.pdbx_strand_id
1 'polypeptide(L)'
;MEKEKIIQLIEQELVQADEAKNDAEFEKHIYAIHTLTSLVNSSNDKQHVKDNTYSVSTSFKSSQNVKHATTREKQGISPEEIQAMGGEIPASSTKYTNTNTSPNSNKLVTDDEIGNGDSIFDF
;
A
#
# COMPACT_ATOMS: atom_id res chain seq x y z
N MET A 1 -26.42 20.38 5.65
CA MET A 1 -25.18 20.78 6.37
C MET A 1 -23.94 20.19 5.70
N GLU A 2 -23.54 18.93 5.93
CA GLU A 2 -22.27 18.42 5.38
C GLU A 2 -22.28 18.22 3.86
N LYS A 3 -23.37 17.66 3.31
CA LYS A 3 -23.53 17.47 1.86
C LYS A 3 -23.49 18.78 1.07
N GLU A 4 -24.13 19.84 1.60
CA GLU A 4 -24.15 21.16 0.96
C GLU A 4 -22.75 21.79 0.93
N LYS A 5 -21.97 21.61 1.99
CA LYS A 5 -20.57 22.06 2.04
C LYS A 5 -19.71 21.32 1.01
N ILE A 6 -19.92 20.01 0.84
CA ILE A 6 -19.17 19.24 -0.17
C ILE A 6 -19.56 19.67 -1.59
N ILE A 7 -20.84 19.94 -1.84
CA ILE A 7 -21.30 20.47 -3.13
C ILE A 7 -20.61 21.81 -3.44
N GLN A 8 -20.56 22.73 -2.48
CA GLN A 8 -19.86 24.02 -2.66
C GLN A 8 -18.38 23.85 -2.99
N LEU A 9 -17.70 22.89 -2.34
CA LEU A 9 -16.29 22.60 -2.64
C LEU A 9 -16.12 22.03 -4.05
N ILE A 10 -17.03 21.16 -4.49
CA ILE A 10 -17.00 20.62 -5.86
C ILE A 10 -17.23 21.73 -6.88
N GLU A 11 -18.18 22.64 -6.65
CA GLU A 11 -18.41 23.80 -7.54
C GLU A 11 -17.15 24.68 -7.64
N GLN A 12 -16.50 24.95 -6.51
CA GLN A 12 -15.26 25.73 -6.50
C GLN A 12 -14.13 25.03 -7.26
N GLU A 13 -13.98 23.72 -7.09
CA GLU A 13 -12.94 22.97 -7.81
C GLU A 13 -13.24 22.83 -9.30
N LEU A 14 -14.51 22.81 -9.72
CA LEU A 14 -14.89 22.85 -11.14
C LEU A 14 -14.48 24.18 -11.79
N VAL A 15 -14.68 25.31 -11.09
CA VAL A 15 -14.23 26.62 -11.59
C VAL A 15 -12.70 26.66 -11.69
N GLN A 16 -11.99 26.17 -10.67
CA GLN A 16 -10.52 26.13 -10.69
C GLN A 16 -9.97 25.20 -11.79
N ALA A 17 -10.64 24.07 -12.04
CA ALA A 17 -10.27 23.17 -13.14
C ALA A 17 -10.42 23.87 -14.50
N ASP A 18 -11.48 24.65 -14.71
CA ASP A 18 -11.70 25.41 -15.94
C ASP A 18 -10.65 26.52 -16.15
N GLU A 19 -10.19 27.14 -15.04
CA GLU A 19 -9.14 28.16 -15.05
C GLU A 19 -7.71 27.59 -15.08
N ALA A 20 -7.54 26.27 -15.00
CA ALA A 20 -6.24 25.63 -14.93
C ALA A 20 -5.40 25.91 -16.19
N LYS A 21 -4.14 26.30 -15.99
CA LYS A 21 -3.25 26.72 -17.09
C LYS A 21 -2.43 25.57 -17.67
N ASN A 22 -2.38 24.45 -16.96
CA ASN A 22 -1.59 23.29 -17.33
C ASN A 22 -2.32 22.00 -16.96
N ASP A 23 -2.00 20.93 -17.69
CA ASP A 23 -2.67 19.63 -17.54
C ASP A 23 -2.49 19.03 -16.14
N ALA A 24 -1.34 19.23 -15.49
CA ALA A 24 -1.09 18.68 -14.16
C ALA A 24 -1.94 19.35 -13.06
N GLU A 25 -2.20 20.65 -13.20
CA GLU A 25 -3.09 21.41 -12.31
C GLU A 25 -4.54 21.01 -12.55
N PHE A 26 -4.95 20.89 -13.82
CA PHE A 26 -6.27 20.35 -14.18
C PHE A 26 -6.51 18.95 -13.59
N GLU A 27 -5.55 18.02 -13.76
CA GLU A 27 -5.63 16.66 -13.20
C GLU A 27 -5.76 16.67 -11.68
N LYS A 28 -5.04 17.57 -11.00
CA LYS A 28 -5.13 17.74 -9.55
C LYS A 28 -6.54 18.16 -9.12
N HIS A 29 -7.16 19.12 -9.84
CA HIS A 29 -8.53 19.54 -9.55
C HIS A 29 -9.55 18.43 -9.82
N ILE A 30 -9.40 17.69 -10.94
CA ILE A 30 -10.25 16.53 -11.25
C ILE A 30 -10.13 15.43 -10.19
N TYR A 31 -8.92 15.16 -9.69
CA TYR A 31 -8.70 14.21 -8.61
C TYR A 31 -9.38 14.66 -7.31
N ALA A 32 -9.28 15.95 -6.96
CA ALA A 32 -9.97 16.50 -5.79
C ALA A 32 -11.49 16.30 -5.89
N ILE A 33 -12.10 16.62 -7.04
CA ILE A 33 -13.53 16.40 -7.30
C ILE A 33 -13.90 14.92 -7.14
N HIS A 34 -13.08 14.02 -7.69
CA HIS A 34 -13.29 12.57 -7.56
C HIS A 34 -13.30 12.13 -6.09
N THR A 35 -12.34 12.58 -5.29
CA THR A 35 -12.27 12.23 -3.86
C THR A 35 -13.46 12.78 -3.07
N LEU A 36 -13.86 14.02 -3.30
CA LEU A 36 -15.03 14.66 -2.66
C LEU A 36 -16.33 13.91 -2.99
N THR A 37 -16.48 13.52 -4.25
CA THR A 37 -17.65 12.75 -4.72
C THR A 37 -17.67 11.35 -4.09
N SER A 38 -16.50 10.69 -4.03
CA SER A 38 -16.35 9.38 -3.41
C SER A 38 -16.65 9.38 -1.92
N LEU A 39 -16.28 10.44 -1.18
CA LEU A 39 -16.63 10.60 0.24
C LEU A 39 -18.15 10.66 0.46
N VAL A 40 -18.86 11.41 -0.39
CA VAL A 40 -20.33 11.50 -0.32
C VAL A 40 -20.99 10.17 -0.68
N ASN A 41 -20.47 9.47 -1.69
CA ASN A 41 -21.03 8.19 -2.12
C ASN A 41 -20.78 7.07 -1.08
N SER A 42 -19.59 7.06 -0.48
CA SER A 42 -19.19 6.10 0.57
C SER A 42 -19.97 6.27 1.87
N SER A 43 -20.52 7.46 2.12
CA SER A 43 -21.36 7.73 3.29
C SER A 43 -22.76 7.09 3.18
N ASN A 44 -23.20 6.74 1.96
CA ASN A 44 -24.54 6.20 1.71
C ASN A 44 -24.55 4.68 1.46
N ASP A 45 -23.40 4.07 1.15
CA ASP A 45 -23.30 2.64 0.88
C ASP A 45 -22.23 1.98 1.75
N LYS A 46 -22.68 1.19 2.75
CA LYS A 46 -21.87 0.14 3.40
C LYS A 46 -21.71 -1.05 2.44
N GLN A 47 -21.37 -0.81 1.19
CA GLN A 47 -21.14 -1.86 0.21
C GLN A 47 -19.70 -1.71 -0.28
N HIS A 48 -18.93 -2.76 -0.06
CA HIS A 48 -17.55 -2.93 -0.50
C HIS A 48 -17.35 -2.32 -1.89
N VAL A 49 -16.73 -1.13 -1.94
CA VAL A 49 -16.20 -0.56 -3.17
C VAL A 49 -15.09 -1.51 -3.60
N LYS A 50 -15.38 -2.34 -4.59
CA LYS A 50 -14.32 -2.94 -5.41
C LYS A 50 -13.71 -1.77 -6.16
N ASP A 51 -12.51 -1.39 -5.74
CA ASP A 51 -11.65 -0.46 -6.45
C ASP A 51 -11.45 -0.97 -7.89
N ASN A 52 -12.35 -0.59 -8.78
CA ASN A 52 -12.12 -0.60 -10.21
C ASN A 52 -11.39 0.71 -10.54
N THR A 53 -10.26 0.94 -9.86
CA THR A 53 -9.28 1.92 -10.29
C THR A 53 -8.89 1.49 -11.69
N TYR A 54 -9.17 2.32 -12.70
CA TYR A 54 -8.58 2.15 -14.01
C TYR A 54 -7.06 2.16 -13.79
N SER A 55 -6.47 0.96 -13.87
CA SER A 55 -5.06 0.70 -13.71
C SER A 55 -4.29 1.50 -14.77
N VAL A 56 -3.80 2.69 -14.40
CA VAL A 56 -2.80 3.48 -15.15
C VAL A 56 -1.50 2.68 -15.35
N SER A 57 -1.39 1.51 -14.74
CA SER A 57 -0.36 0.48 -14.96
C SER A 57 -0.44 -0.24 -16.33
N THR A 58 -1.41 0.10 -17.19
CA THR A 58 -1.54 -0.52 -18.53
C THR A 58 -0.76 0.21 -19.64
N SER A 59 -0.37 1.47 -19.43
CA SER A 59 0.43 2.25 -20.39
C SER A 59 1.90 1.82 -20.48
N PHE A 60 2.37 0.93 -19.59
CA PHE A 60 3.73 0.38 -19.59
C PHE A 60 3.78 -1.14 -19.82
N LYS A 61 2.71 -1.75 -20.35
CA LYS A 61 2.73 -3.15 -20.76
C LYS A 61 3.48 -3.28 -22.10
N SER A 62 4.80 -3.22 -22.04
CA SER A 62 5.63 -3.90 -23.04
C SER A 62 5.11 -5.33 -23.16
N SER A 63 4.91 -5.76 -24.40
CA SER A 63 4.31 -7.04 -24.73
C SER A 63 5.04 -8.19 -24.06
N GLN A 64 4.41 -8.83 -23.07
CA GLN A 64 4.68 -10.22 -22.74
C GLN A 64 3.39 -10.87 -22.23
N ASN A 65 2.76 -11.61 -23.14
CA ASN A 65 1.68 -12.55 -22.84
C ASN A 65 2.23 -13.62 -21.89
N VAL A 66 1.83 -13.58 -20.62
CA VAL A 66 1.89 -14.77 -19.76
C VAL A 66 0.62 -14.80 -18.92
N LYS A 67 -0.26 -15.73 -19.29
CA LYS A 67 -1.48 -16.04 -18.54
C LYS A 67 -1.06 -16.66 -17.22
N HIS A 68 -1.39 -16.05 -16.09
CA HIS A 68 -1.42 -16.78 -14.82
C HIS A 68 -2.74 -16.58 -14.10
N ALA A 69 -3.37 -17.73 -13.89
CA ALA A 69 -4.62 -17.92 -13.21
C ALA A 69 -4.52 -17.51 -11.74
N THR A 70 -5.68 -17.13 -11.21
CA THR A 70 -5.98 -16.85 -9.81
C THR A 70 -5.50 -17.94 -8.85
N THR A 71 -4.47 -17.67 -8.04
CA THR A 71 -4.27 -18.28 -6.72
C THR A 71 -3.66 -17.24 -5.76
N ARG A 72 -4.17 -17.21 -4.53
CA ARG A 72 -3.67 -16.37 -3.43
C ARG A 72 -2.31 -16.89 -2.98
N GLU A 73 -1.24 -16.46 -3.62
CA GLU A 73 0.13 -16.76 -3.20
C GLU A 73 0.63 -15.59 -2.34
N LYS A 74 1.16 -15.91 -1.16
CA LYS A 74 1.74 -14.94 -0.23
C LYS A 74 2.82 -14.14 -0.95
N GLN A 75 2.71 -12.82 -0.97
CA GLN A 75 3.81 -11.93 -1.39
C GLN A 75 4.91 -12.00 -0.31
N GLY A 76 5.72 -13.05 -0.38
CA GLY A 76 6.99 -13.14 0.30
C GLY A 76 8.08 -12.50 -0.54
N ILE A 77 8.94 -11.73 0.12
CA ILE A 77 10.21 -11.23 -0.41
C ILE A 77 11.02 -12.42 -0.96
N SER A 78 11.53 -12.33 -2.19
CA SER A 78 12.32 -13.41 -2.79
C SER A 78 13.67 -13.56 -2.06
N PRO A 79 14.23 -14.78 -1.94
CA PRO A 79 15.57 -14.96 -1.40
C PRO A 79 16.64 -14.12 -2.13
N GLU A 80 16.51 -13.99 -3.46
CA GLU A 80 17.40 -13.15 -4.27
C GLU A 80 17.30 -11.66 -3.88
N GLU A 81 16.09 -11.19 -3.57
CA GLU A 81 15.85 -9.82 -3.11
C GLU A 81 16.49 -9.59 -1.73
N ILE A 82 16.42 -10.57 -0.84
CA ILE A 82 17.07 -10.52 0.48
C ILE A 82 18.59 -10.39 0.33
N GLN A 83 19.20 -11.16 -0.58
CA GLN A 83 20.64 -11.07 -0.83
C GLN A 83 21.03 -9.74 -1.49
N ALA A 84 20.23 -9.22 -2.42
CA ALA A 84 20.47 -7.92 -3.05
C ALA A 84 20.44 -6.75 -2.04
N MET A 85 19.70 -6.91 -0.94
CA MET A 85 19.67 -5.96 0.18
C MET A 85 20.79 -6.17 1.21
N GLY A 86 21.69 -7.13 0.99
CA GLY A 86 22.77 -7.48 1.93
C GLY A 86 22.31 -8.37 3.09
N GLY A 87 21.14 -9.00 2.97
CA GLY A 87 20.66 -9.99 3.93
C GLY A 87 21.23 -11.38 3.66
N GLU A 88 21.59 -12.09 4.72
CA GLU A 88 22.09 -13.47 4.66
C GLU A 88 20.91 -14.46 4.54
N ILE A 89 20.93 -15.33 3.52
CA ILE A 89 19.91 -16.38 3.34
C ILE A 89 20.44 -17.68 3.97
N PRO A 90 19.76 -18.26 4.98
CA PRO A 90 20.18 -19.56 5.51
C PRO A 90 19.96 -20.64 4.44
N ALA A 91 20.99 -21.46 4.19
CA ALA A 91 21.04 -22.48 3.13
C ALA A 91 20.04 -23.65 3.28
N SER A 92 19.02 -23.55 4.14
CA SER A 92 18.02 -24.59 4.36
C SER A 92 16.58 -24.04 4.37
N SER A 93 16.12 -23.56 3.22
CA SER A 93 14.69 -23.33 2.96
C SER A 93 13.92 -24.64 2.69
N THR A 94 14.24 -25.71 3.44
CA THR A 94 13.46 -26.96 3.42
C THR A 94 12.93 -27.23 4.81
N LYS A 95 11.61 -27.09 4.94
CA LYS A 95 10.77 -27.39 6.10
C LYS A 95 10.77 -26.29 7.17
N TYR A 96 9.59 -25.69 7.34
CA TYR A 96 9.14 -25.19 8.64
C TYR A 96 9.03 -26.38 9.61
N THR A 97 10.17 -26.91 10.05
CA THR A 97 10.23 -27.65 11.29
C THR A 97 10.33 -26.62 12.39
N ASN A 98 9.36 -26.63 13.31
CA ASN A 98 9.51 -26.11 14.66
C ASN A 98 10.84 -26.62 15.21
N THR A 99 11.88 -25.81 15.06
CA THR A 99 13.13 -26.01 15.77
C THR A 99 13.10 -24.95 16.84
N ASN A 100 13.24 -25.43 18.08
CA ASN A 100 13.47 -24.62 19.27
C ASN A 100 14.80 -23.87 19.08
N THR A 101 14.86 -22.93 18.17
CA THR A 101 15.96 -21.99 18.07
C THR A 101 15.76 -21.05 19.23
N SER A 102 16.56 -21.24 20.28
CA SER A 102 16.61 -20.39 21.45
C SER A 102 16.45 -18.92 21.03
N PRO A 103 15.54 -18.14 21.66
CA PRO A 103 15.24 -16.74 21.30
C PRO A 103 16.44 -15.80 21.45
N ASN A 104 17.59 -16.34 21.87
CA ASN A 104 18.83 -15.62 22.11
C ASN A 104 19.70 -15.46 20.85
N SER A 105 19.41 -16.18 19.77
CA SER A 105 20.31 -16.24 18.60
C SER A 105 20.27 -15.00 17.69
N ASN A 106 19.23 -14.18 17.79
CA ASN A 106 19.06 -12.93 17.03
C ASN A 106 18.79 -11.73 17.95
N LYS A 107 19.42 -11.68 19.13
CA LYS A 107 19.35 -10.51 20.03
C LYS A 107 20.33 -9.44 19.55
N LEU A 108 19.80 -8.32 19.08
CA LEU A 108 20.53 -7.08 18.84
C LEU A 108 20.29 -6.18 20.05
N VAL A 109 21.37 -5.63 20.62
CA VAL A 109 21.35 -4.72 21.77
C VAL A 109 22.06 -3.44 21.35
N THR A 110 21.45 -2.29 21.65
CA THR A 110 22.04 -0.95 21.47
C THR A 110 22.86 -0.54 22.71
N ASP A 111 23.67 0.52 22.61
CA ASP A 111 24.61 0.98 23.66
C ASP A 111 23.92 1.41 24.99
N ASP A 112 22.61 1.65 24.94
CA ASP A 112 21.74 1.95 26.08
C ASP A 112 21.13 0.68 26.73
N GLU A 113 21.67 -0.50 26.41
CA GLU A 113 21.20 -1.82 26.84
C GLU A 113 19.77 -2.17 26.37
N ILE A 114 19.21 -1.39 25.43
CA ILE A 114 17.89 -1.69 24.84
C ILE A 114 18.08 -2.68 23.71
N GLY A 115 17.42 -3.84 23.82
CA GLY A 115 17.51 -4.89 22.81
C GLY A 115 16.16 -5.40 22.34
N ASN A 116 16.12 -6.01 21.17
CA ASN A 116 14.93 -6.58 20.56
C ASN A 116 14.41 -7.88 21.22
N GLY A 117 14.74 -8.14 22.49
CA GLY A 117 14.41 -9.42 23.12
C GLY A 117 14.17 -9.43 24.63
N ASP A 118 14.33 -8.32 25.34
CA ASP A 118 13.94 -8.24 26.76
C ASP A 118 12.59 -7.52 26.82
N SER A 119 11.54 -8.27 27.18
CA SER A 119 10.18 -7.75 27.19
C SER A 119 10.01 -6.81 28.38
N ILE A 120 9.83 -5.51 28.10
CA ILE A 120 9.51 -4.48 29.11
C ILE A 120 8.06 -4.60 29.66
N PHE A 121 7.28 -5.57 29.18
CA PHE A 121 5.88 -5.79 29.54
C PHE A 121 5.67 -7.13 30.27
N ASP A 122 6.63 -7.57 31.07
CA ASP A 122 6.45 -8.70 32.00
C ASP A 122 5.96 -8.15 33.35
N PHE A 123 4.63 -8.06 33.52
CA PHE A 123 3.95 -7.66 34.76
C PHE A 123 3.41 -8.87 35.51
#